data_AF-A0A329RYS1-F1
#
_entry.id   AF-A0A329RYS1-F1
#
_cell.length_a   1.000
_cell.length_b   1.000
_cell.length_c   1.000
_cell.angle_alpha   90.00
_cell.angle_beta   90.00
_cell.angle_gamma   90.00
#
_symmetry.space_group_name_H-M   'P 1'
#
loop_
_entity.id
_entity.type
_entity.pdbx_description
1 polymer ?
#
loop_
_entity_poly.entity_id
_entity_poly.type
_entity_poly.pdbx_seq_one_letter_code
_entity_poly.pdbx_strand_id
1 'polypeptide(L)'
;MCNPIEGCLSVLKAKIKADLALSREDLVVARPRGTIAAARMEILERATERRIGCMDLRLVYRMVLHCQHAVWHLNWSPNRGTHFGLRFHHFEFRL
;
A
#
# COMPACT_ATOMS: atom_id res chain seq x y z
N MET A 1 -6.55 -2.22 -14.71
CA MET A 1 -6.34 -3.69 -14.61
C MET A 1 -5.95 -3.99 -13.18
N CYS A 2 -6.46 -5.06 -12.58
CA CYS A 2 -5.99 -5.47 -11.25
C CYS A 2 -4.64 -6.17 -11.41
N ASN A 3 -3.57 -5.59 -10.86
CA ASN A 3 -2.24 -6.20 -10.81
C ASN A 3 -1.93 -6.62 -9.37
N PRO A 4 -1.66 -7.91 -9.10
CA PRO A 4 -1.36 -8.36 -7.75
C PRO A 4 -0.12 -7.69 -7.15
N ILE A 5 0.86 -7.32 -7.99
CA ILE A 5 2.08 -6.64 -7.52
C ILE A 5 1.76 -5.23 -7.03
N GLU A 6 0.98 -4.45 -7.80
CA GLU A 6 0.55 -3.10 -7.41
C GLU A 6 -0.30 -3.11 -6.14
N GLY A 7 -1.15 -4.13 -5.96
CA GLY A 7 -1.91 -4.30 -4.73
C GLY A 7 -1.03 -4.58 -3.52
N CYS A 8 0.00 -5.43 -3.66
CA CYS A 8 0.97 -5.68 -2.59
C CYS A 8 1.75 -4.40 -2.22
N LEU A 9 2.19 -3.64 -3.23
CA LEU A 9 2.88 -2.35 -3.02
C LEU A 9 1.97 -1.31 -2.34
N SER A 10 0.66 -1.32 -2.62
CA SER A 10 -0.31 -0.44 -1.97
C SER A 10 -0.42 -0.74 -0.48
N VAL A 11 -0.48 -2.03 -0.12
CA VAL A 11 -0.49 -2.47 1.29
C VAL A 11 0.81 -2.08 1.99
N LEU A 12 1.97 -2.29 1.38
CA LEU A 12 3.26 -1.86 1.95
C LEU A 12 3.28 -0.35 2.19
N LYS A 13 2.83 0.44 1.20
CA LYS A 13 2.72 1.89 1.31
C LYS A 13 1.78 2.32 2.43
N ALA A 14 0.64 1.67 2.61
CA ALA A 14 -0.30 1.94 3.69
C ALA A 14 0.35 1.68 5.07
N LYS A 15 1.09 0.57 5.21
CA LYS A 15 1.79 0.24 6.46
C LYS A 15 2.94 1.20 6.78
N ILE A 16 3.71 1.61 5.76
CA ILE A 16 4.74 2.64 5.93
C ILE A 16 4.11 3.96 6.36
N LYS A 17 3.00 4.38 5.73
CA LYS A 17 2.27 5.60 6.13
C LYS A 17 1.78 5.54 7.57
N ALA A 18 1.24 4.40 8.01
CA ALA A 18 0.82 4.21 9.39
C ALA A 18 2.01 4.29 10.36
N ASP A 19 3.16 3.72 10.00
CA ASP A 19 4.40 3.80 10.78
C ASP A 19 4.89 5.25 10.91
N LEU A 20 4.95 5.97 9.79
CA LEU A 20 5.35 7.37 9.76
C LEU A 20 4.41 8.30 10.53
N ALA A 21 3.12 7.95 10.61
CA ALA A 21 2.16 8.69 11.41
C ALA A 21 2.44 8.57 12.92
N LEU A 22 3.06 7.47 13.36
CA LEU A 22 3.49 7.26 14.75
C LEU A 22 4.80 7.97 15.07
N SER A 23 5.65 8.23 14.07
CA SER A 23 6.93 8.95 14.21
C SER A 23 6.87 10.34 13.55
N ARG A 24 5.74 11.04 13.73
CA ARG A 24 5.49 12.32 13.05
C ARG A 24 6.51 13.38 13.46
N GLU A 25 6.97 13.33 14.69
CA GLU A 25 7.95 14.23 15.28
C GLU A 25 9.25 14.22 14.46
N ASP A 26 9.75 13.03 14.12
CA ASP A 26 10.99 12.86 13.35
C ASP A 26 10.93 13.51 11.96
N LEU A 27 9.73 13.57 11.36
CA LEU A 27 9.48 14.18 10.05
C LEU A 27 9.39 15.71 10.09
N VAL A 28 9.02 16.29 11.24
CA VAL A 28 8.84 17.74 11.42
C VAL A 28 10.03 18.42 12.11
N VAL A 29 10.98 17.65 12.66
CA VAL A 29 12.23 18.19 13.20
C VAL A 29 12.88 19.15 12.21
N ALA A 30 13.24 20.34 12.69
CA ALA A 30 13.94 21.34 11.89
C ALA A 30 15.30 20.78 11.45
N ARG A 31 15.60 20.90 10.16
CA ARG A 31 16.87 20.44 9.55
C ARG A 31 17.49 21.58 8.76
N PRO A 32 18.83 21.65 8.65
CA PRO A 32 19.49 22.58 7.76
C PRO A 32 18.96 22.47 6.32
N ARG A 33 18.78 23.61 5.65
CA ARG A 33 18.41 23.63 4.22
C ARG A 33 19.45 22.82 3.42
N GLY A 34 18.97 22.01 2.49
CA GLY A 34 19.81 21.07 1.73
C GLY A 34 19.90 19.66 2.33
N THR A 35 19.64 19.49 3.64
CA THR A 35 19.67 18.15 4.29
C THR A 35 18.30 17.50 4.45
N ILE A 36 17.22 18.26 4.24
CA ILE A 36 15.83 17.83 4.46
C ILE A 36 15.48 16.58 3.64
N ALA A 37 15.88 16.52 2.37
CA ALA A 37 15.55 15.39 1.50
C ALA A 37 16.24 14.09 1.95
N ALA A 38 17.55 14.16 2.25
CA ALA A 38 18.32 13.02 2.74
C ALA A 38 17.78 12.52 4.10
N ALA A 39 17.51 13.45 5.02
CA ALA A 39 16.92 13.13 6.32
C ALA A 39 15.56 12.42 6.20
N ARG A 40 14.69 12.88 5.29
CA ARG A 40 13.40 12.24 5.04
C ARG A 40 13.55 10.88 4.37
N MET A 41 14.55 10.72 3.50
CA MET A 41 14.85 9.44 2.87
C MET A 41 15.26 8.40 3.90
N GLU A 42 16.15 8.76 4.83
CA GLU A 42 16.59 7.89 5.92
C GLU A 42 15.41 7.44 6.81
N ILE A 43 14.50 8.35 7.13
CA ILE A 43 13.28 8.01 7.90
C ILE A 43 12.40 7.03 7.11
N LEU A 44 12.23 7.26 5.80
CA LEU A 44 11.45 6.40 4.93
C LEU A 44 12.05 5.00 4.78
N GLU A 45 13.37 4.91 4.67
CA GLU A 45 14.11 3.65 4.58
C GLU A 45 13.90 2.83 5.85
N ARG A 46 14.12 3.43 7.03
CA ARG A 46 13.88 2.76 8.33
C ARG A 46 12.43 2.30 8.49
N ALA A 47 11.45 3.11 8.08
CA ALA A 47 10.04 2.73 8.12
C ALA A 47 9.73 1.57 7.15
N THR A 48 10.40 1.56 6.00
CA THR A 48 10.27 0.47 5.01
C THR A 48 10.86 -0.82 5.54
N GLU A 49 12.06 -0.80 6.13
CA GLU A 49 12.70 -1.97 6.74
C GLU A 49 11.83 -2.60 7.83
N ARG A 50 11.18 -1.79 8.67
CA ARG A 50 10.24 -2.28 9.69
C ARG A 50 8.99 -2.93 9.10
N ARG A 51 8.56 -2.51 7.90
CA ARG A 51 7.27 -2.91 7.32
C ARG A 51 7.39 -3.88 6.16
N ILE A 52 8.57 -4.07 5.56
CA ILE A 52 8.79 -4.95 4.40
C ILE A 52 8.39 -6.39 4.69
N GLY A 53 8.47 -6.83 5.95
CA GLY A 53 8.00 -8.14 6.39
C GLY A 53 6.51 -8.41 6.14
N CYS A 54 5.70 -7.40 5.82
CA CYS A 54 4.31 -7.60 5.40
C CYS A 54 4.17 -8.17 3.98
N MET A 55 5.24 -8.12 3.18
CA MET A 55 5.28 -8.64 1.81
C MET A 55 5.51 -10.16 1.82
N ASP A 56 4.55 -10.90 2.40
CA ASP A 56 4.59 -12.35 2.48
C ASP A 56 3.88 -13.03 1.29
N LEU A 57 4.16 -14.32 1.09
CA LEU A 57 3.52 -15.13 0.04
C LEU A 57 1.99 -15.14 0.19
N ARG A 58 1.50 -15.03 1.42
CA ARG A 58 0.06 -15.02 1.73
C ARG A 58 -0.61 -13.73 1.22
N LEU A 59 0.04 -12.58 1.31
CA LEU A 59 -0.41 -11.31 0.75
C LEU A 59 -0.44 -11.39 -0.76
N VAL A 60 0.62 -11.89 -1.38
CA VAL A 60 0.69 -12.08 -2.84
C VAL A 60 -0.44 -12.98 -3.31
N TYR A 61 -0.64 -14.14 -2.66
CA TYR A 61 -1.72 -15.07 -3.00
C TYR A 61 -3.11 -14.42 -2.87
N ARG A 62 -3.36 -13.69 -1.79
CA ARG A 62 -4.60 -12.93 -1.61
C ARG A 62 -4.84 -11.92 -2.73
N MET A 63 -3.79 -11.23 -3.17
CA MET A 63 -3.91 -10.24 -4.23
C MET A 63 -4.11 -10.89 -5.61
N VAL A 64 -3.48 -12.04 -5.86
CA VAL A 64 -3.73 -12.85 -7.07
C VAL A 64 -5.19 -13.31 -7.11
N LEU A 65 -5.71 -13.86 -6.01
CA LEU A 65 -7.11 -14.29 -5.93
C LEU A 65 -8.07 -13.11 -6.10
N HIS A 66 -7.77 -11.96 -5.50
CA HIS A 66 -8.55 -10.75 -5.67
C HIS A 66 -8.59 -10.31 -7.14
N CYS A 67 -7.44 -10.30 -7.82
CA CYS A 67 -7.37 -9.93 -9.23
C CYS A 67 -8.07 -10.94 -10.14
N GLN A 68 -8.01 -12.24 -9.83
CA GLN A 68 -8.81 -13.25 -10.53
C GLN A 68 -10.31 -12.95 -10.37
N HIS A 69 -10.82 -12.81 -9.13
CA HIS A 69 -12.25 -12.51 -8.90
C HIS A 69 -12.70 -11.19 -9.55
N ALA A 70 -11.87 -10.17 -9.54
CA ALA A 70 -12.11 -8.90 -10.24
C ALA A 70 -12.33 -9.12 -11.74
N VAL A 71 -11.48 -9.93 -12.38
CA VAL A 71 -11.57 -10.26 -13.80
C VAL A 71 -12.79 -11.13 -14.10
N TRP A 72 -13.10 -12.12 -13.26
CA TRP A 72 -14.31 -12.93 -13.38
C TRP A 72 -15.59 -12.09 -13.35
N HIS A 73 -15.69 -11.12 -12.43
CA HIS A 73 -16.83 -10.20 -12.38
C HIS A 73 -16.92 -9.23 -13.57
N LEU A 74 -15.78 -8.86 -14.18
CA LEU A 74 -15.75 -8.04 -15.39
C LEU A 74 -16.20 -8.80 -16.64
N ASN A 75 -15.90 -10.10 -16.71
CA ASN A 75 -16.22 -10.92 -17.88
C ASN A 75 -17.67 -11.43 -17.89
N TRP A 76 -18.38 -11.39 -16.75
CA TRP A 76 -19.75 -11.90 -16.61
C TRP A 76 -20.81 -10.80 -16.38
N SER A 77 -20.44 -9.52 -16.24
CA SER A 77 -21.39 -8.44 -15.98
C SER A 77 -21.54 -7.49 -17.19
N PRO A 78 -22.74 -7.37 -17.81
CA PRO A 78 -22.95 -6.47 -18.95
C PRO A 78 -22.97 -4.98 -18.58
N ASN A 79 -23.05 -4.62 -17.30
CA ASN A 79 -23.25 -3.23 -16.85
C ASN A 79 -22.04 -2.71 -16.05
N ARG A 80 -21.23 -1.90 -16.75
CA ARG A 80 -19.99 -1.25 -16.30
C ARG A 80 -20.29 -0.03 -15.42
N GLY A 81 -19.48 0.21 -14.39
CA GLY A 81 -19.49 1.54 -13.77
C GLY A 81 -18.74 1.70 -12.45
N THR A 82 -19.30 1.23 -11.34
CA THR A 82 -19.11 1.97 -10.08
C THR A 82 -18.62 1.17 -8.88
N HIS A 83 -18.53 -0.16 -8.96
CA HIS A 83 -18.23 -0.98 -7.77
C HIS A 83 -16.75 -1.34 -7.53
N PHE A 84 -15.84 -0.95 -8.43
CA PHE A 84 -14.42 -1.33 -8.29
C PHE A 84 -13.69 -0.56 -7.19
N GLY A 85 -13.96 0.73 -7.00
CA GLY A 85 -13.25 1.57 -6.02
C GLY A 85 -13.52 1.18 -4.56
N LEU A 86 -14.73 0.72 -4.24
CA LEU A 86 -15.14 0.42 -2.86
C LEU A 86 -14.55 -0.90 -2.33
N ARG A 87 -14.32 -1.90 -3.18
CA ARG A 87 -13.72 -3.18 -2.75
C ARG A 87 -12.22 -3.08 -2.49
N PHE A 88 -11.50 -2.21 -3.19
CA PHE A 88 -10.09 -1.94 -2.90
C PHE A 88 -9.92 -1.28 -1.52
N HIS A 89 -10.73 -0.27 -1.20
CA HIS A 89 -10.70 0.36 0.12
C HIS A 89 -11.08 -0.62 1.25
N HIS A 90 -12.10 -1.46 1.05
CA HIS A 90 -12.51 -2.42 2.09
C HIS A 90 -11.51 -3.57 2.31
N PHE A 91 -10.69 -3.91 1.32
CA PHE A 91 -9.63 -4.92 1.50
C PHE A 91 -8.39 -4.35 2.17
N GLU A 92 -8.03 -3.09 1.88
CA GLU A 92 -6.96 -2.38 2.59
C GLU A 92 -7.25 -2.22 4.09
N PHE A 93 -8.52 -2.03 4.50
CA PHE A 93 -8.88 -1.86 5.91
C PHE A 93 -8.96 -3.15 6.74
N ARG A 94 -8.78 -4.34 6.12
CA ARG A 94 -8.85 -5.65 6.82
C ARG A 94 -7.49 -6.38 6.88
N LEU A 95 -6.39 -5.71 6.54
CA LEU A 95 -4.99 -6.21 6.51
C LEU A 95 -4.03 -5.34 7.33
#